data_AF-A0A4Q6BE63-F1
#
_entry.id   AF-A0A4Q6BE63-F1
#
_cell.length_a   1.000
_cell.length_b   1.000
_cell.length_c   1.000
_cell.angle_alpha   90.00
_cell.angle_beta   90.00
_cell.angle_gamma   90.00
#
_symmetry.space_group_name_H-M   'P 1'
#
loop_
_entity.id
_entity.type
_entity.pdbx_description
1 polymer ?
#
loop_
_entity_poly.entity_id
_entity_poly.type
_entity_poly.pdbx_seq_one_letter_code
_entity_poly.pdbx_strand_id
1 'polypeptide(L)' 'MVGTYQQFQSCIDACLRCASACQHCASSCTQEEDVKMMARCIQLDMECAAICYAA' A
#
# COMPACT_ATOMS: atom_id res chain seq x y z
N MET A 1 8.82 7.28 30.10
CA MET A 1 7.42 6.86 29.91
C MET A 1 7.12 6.96 28.43
N VAL A 2 7.21 5.84 27.70
CA VAL A 2 6.82 5.79 26.29
C VAL A 2 5.29 5.69 26.28
N GLY A 3 4.61 6.76 25.84
CA GLY A 3 3.16 6.72 25.68
C GLY A 3 2.78 5.61 24.71
N THR A 4 1.67 4.92 24.94
CA THR A 4 1.17 3.79 24.14
C THR A 4 1.09 4.09 22.64
N TYR A 5 0.95 5.36 22.25
CA TYR A 5 1.01 5.82 20.85
C TYR A 5 2.37 5.59 20.17
N GLN A 6 3.48 5.74 20.89
CA GLN A 6 4.81 5.54 20.30
C GLN A 6 5.14 4.06 20.05
N GLN A 7 4.45 3.12 20.73
CA GLN A 7 4.75 1.69 20.61
C GLN A 7 4.51 1.15 19.20
N PHE A 8 3.57 1.74 18.47
CA PHE A 8 3.21 1.30 17.12
C PHE A 8 3.74 2.22 16.03
N GLN A 9 4.53 3.24 16.35
CA GLN A 9 5.00 4.23 15.36
C GLN A 9 5.75 3.55 14.20
N SER A 10 6.57 2.54 14.49
CA SER A 10 7.28 1.78 13.44
C SER A 10 6.32 1.00 12.52
N CYS A 11 5.22 0.47 13.06
CA CYS A 11 4.18 -0.20 12.30
C CYS A 11 3.41 0.80 11.44
N ILE A 12 2.99 1.93 12.01
CA ILE A 12 2.28 3.00 11.32
C ILE A 12 3.13 3.53 10.15
N ASP A 13 4.40 3.83 10.39
CA ASP A 13 5.32 4.32 9.36
C ASP A 13 5.52 3.29 8.24
N ALA A 14 5.59 1.99 8.59
CA ALA A 14 5.67 0.92 7.61
C ALA A 14 4.40 0.80 6.77
N CYS A 15 3.22 0.87 7.39
CA CYS A 15 1.92 0.84 6.71
C CYS A 15 1.78 2.03 5.74
N LEU A 16 2.11 3.25 6.17
CA LEU A 16 2.04 4.43 5.30
C LEU A 16 2.99 4.34 4.10
N ARG A 17 4.21 3.81 4.31
CA ARG A 17 5.16 3.55 3.21
C ARG A 17 4.62 2.48 2.26
N CYS A 18 4.06 1.40 2.80
CA CYS A 18 3.47 0.32 2.01
C CYS A 18 2.30 0.82 1.18
N ALA A 19 1.39 1.60 1.77
CA ALA A 19 0.25 2.18 1.07
C ALA A 19 0.68 3.06 -0.12
N SER A 20 1.67 3.95 0.11
CA SER A 20 2.21 4.79 -0.97
C SER A 20 2.87 3.95 -2.08
N ALA A 21 3.58 2.88 -1.73
CA ALA A 21 4.23 2.01 -2.70
C ALA A 21 3.19 1.23 -3.52
N CYS A 22 2.18 0.65 -2.89
CA CYS A 22 1.10 -0.06 -3.59
C CYS A 22 0.30 0.87 -4.50
N GLN A 23 -0.01 2.10 -4.06
CA GLN A 23 -0.68 3.08 -4.91
C GLN A 23 0.15 3.42 -6.16
N HIS A 24 1.47 3.58 -5.98
CA HIS A 24 2.40 3.80 -7.07
C HIS A 24 2.45 2.59 -8.02
N CYS A 25 2.56 1.37 -7.49
CA CYS A 25 2.54 0.14 -8.28
C CYS A 25 1.25 0.00 -9.09
N ALA A 26 0.08 0.19 -8.47
CA ALA A 26 -1.21 0.14 -9.16
C ALA A 26 -1.25 1.13 -10.34
N SER A 27 -0.82 2.38 -10.13
CA SER A 27 -0.75 3.40 -11.18
C SER A 27 0.24 3.04 -12.29
N SER A 28 1.40 2.46 -11.94
CA SER A 28 2.40 2.02 -12.91
C SER A 28 1.89 0.83 -13.74
N CYS A 29 1.21 -0.13 -13.11
CA CYS A 29 0.61 -1.28 -13.79
C CYS A 29 -0.43 -0.88 -14.85
N THR A 30 -1.10 0.27 -14.71
CA THR A 30 -2.02 0.77 -15.75
C THR A 30 -1.32 1.26 -17.03
N GLN A 31 -0.01 1.46 -16.97
CA GLN A 31 0.82 1.94 -18.08
C GLN A 31 1.58 0.82 -18.78
N GLU A 32 1.46 -0.43 -18.29
CA GLU A 32 2.08 -1.61 -18.91
C GLU A 32 1.41 -1.98 -20.24
N GLU A 33 2.20 -2.56 -21.16
CA GLU A 33 1.76 -2.92 -22.51
C GLU A 33 0.57 -3.89 -22.51
N ASP A 34 0.58 -4.87 -21.60
CA ASP A 34 -0.54 -5.79 -21.37
C ASP A 34 -1.19 -5.56 -19.99
N VAL A 35 -1.99 -4.50 -19.90
CA VAL A 35 -2.74 -4.15 -18.68
C VAL A 35 -3.70 -5.27 -18.23
N LYS A 36 -4.17 -6.14 -19.14
CA LYS A 36 -5.08 -7.23 -18.77
C LYS A 36 -4.37 -8.27 -17.93
N MET A 37 -3.09 -8.55 -18.23
CA MET A 37 -2.24 -9.41 -17.39
C MET A 37 -2.01 -8.81 -16.00
N MET A 38 -2.03 -7.48 -15.88
CA MET A 38 -1.83 -6.77 -14.61
C MET A 38 -3.10 -6.61 -13.77
N ALA A 39 -4.28 -7.01 -14.26
CA ALA A 39 -5.56 -6.79 -13.57
C ALA A 39 -5.57 -7.30 -12.12
N ARG A 40 -5.01 -8.48 -11.87
CA ARG A 40 -4.89 -9.04 -10.51
C ARG A 40 -3.90 -8.26 -9.64
N CYS A 41 -2.79 -7.78 -10.21
CA CYS A 41 -1.81 -6.97 -9.48
C CYS A 41 -2.44 -5.65 -9.04
N ILE A 42 -3.09 -4.94 -9.97
CA ILE A 42 -3.77 -3.67 -9.71
C ILE A 42 -4.81 -3.83 -8.60
N GLN A 43 -5.64 -4.89 -8.66
CA GLN A 43 -6.62 -5.17 -7.60
C GLN A 43 -5.96 -5.37 -6.24
N LEU A 44 -4.93 -6.24 -6.18
CA LEU A 44 -4.23 -6.53 -4.93
C LEU A 44 -3.51 -5.30 -4.36
N ASP A 45 -2.91 -4.47 -5.20
CA ASP A 45 -2.25 -3.24 -4.79
C ASP A 45 -3.25 -2.24 -4.20
N MET A 46 -4.44 -2.09 -4.81
CA MET A 46 -5.50 -1.23 -4.26
C MET A 46 -6.03 -1.75 -2.93
N GLU A 47 -6.26 -3.07 -2.81
CA GLU A 47 -6.70 -3.70 -1.56
C GLU A 47 -5.64 -3.53 -0.46
N CYS A 48 -4.36 -3.74 -0.78
CA CYS A 48 -3.24 -3.58 0.14
C CYS A 48 -3.14 -2.13 0.62
N ALA A 49 -3.22 -1.15 -0.28
CA ALA A 49 -3.18 0.27 0.07
C ALA A 49 -4.35 0.66 0.98
N ALA A 50 -5.57 0.19 0.68
CA ALA A 50 -6.74 0.45 1.51
C ALA A 50 -6.60 -0.11 2.93
N ILE A 51 -6.08 -1.34 3.07
CA ILE A 51 -5.80 -1.96 4.37
C ILE A 51 -4.73 -1.16 5.13
N CYS A 52 -3.63 -0.80 4.45
CA CYS A 52 -2.52 -0.09 5.08
C CYS A 52 -2.89 1.33 5.52
N TYR A 53 -3.84 2.00 4.87
CA TYR A 53 -4.33 3.30 5.31
C TYR A 53 -5.29 3.21 6.52
N ALA A 54 -5.91 2.05 6.75
CA ALA A 54 -6.82 1.82 7.88
C ALA A 54 -6.12 1.29 9.14
N ALA A 55 -4.81 0.99 9.05
CA ALA A 55 -3.99 0.39 10.10
C ALA A 55 -3.54 1.38 11.19
#